data_AF-A0A2N7I178-F1
#
_entry.id   AF-A0A2N7I178-F1
#
_cell.length_a   1.000
_cell.length_b   1.000
_cell.length_c   1.000
_cell.angle_alpha   90.00
_cell.angle_beta   90.00
_cell.angle_gamma   90.00
#
_symmetry.space_group_name_H-M   'P 1'
#
loop_
_entity.id
_entity.type
_entity.pdbx_description
1 polymer ?
#
loop_
_entity_poly.entity_id
_entity_poly.type
_entity_poly.pdbx_seq_one_letter_code
_entity_poly.pdbx_strand_id
1 'polypeptide(L)'
;MPDKISTSALAKQKGIEAKALFSDLKTAGYIVRSQERWVLTERGESFGGEYVEHKKFGVFIVWPEKLLIDLDSFSGKTLTATQLGSAFQLSAKKINLLLSELGWITREEDGWHVTSTGLKAGGEQREDKATQNLFVVWHDSLVRNKRLKQSVVEFLGHDAESHSTDVSFSSFRQKFEAKHRTLDGHYVRSKGELIIDNWLYMAGVVHAYERPLPISKEVMSDFYLPSGKVYIQFWGTDSGPIEEDKRNATKKVYQEHGFSLIELNPEDIPNLDSVLPSLLRQYGIKAY
;
A
#
# COMPACT_ATOMS: atom_id res chain seq x y z
N MET A 1 12.98 25.34 7.85
CA MET A 1 11.73 24.54 7.67
C MET A 1 10.59 25.40 8.18
N PRO A 2 9.37 25.36 7.61
CA PRO A 2 8.24 26.00 8.27
C PRO A 2 8.11 25.42 9.67
N ASP A 3 7.97 26.27 10.68
CA ASP A 3 7.74 25.80 12.04
C ASP A 3 6.46 24.95 12.04
N LYS A 4 6.60 23.71 12.52
CA LYS A 4 5.50 22.77 12.65
C LYS A 4 5.09 22.70 14.10
N ILE A 5 3.78 22.76 14.34
CA ILE A 5 3.21 22.81 15.67
C ILE A 5 2.19 21.70 15.86
N SER A 6 1.96 21.31 17.12
CA SER A 6 0.98 20.27 17.45
C SER A 6 -0.43 20.73 17.07
N THR A 7 -1.34 19.77 16.87
CA THR A 7 -2.76 20.09 16.59
C THR A 7 -3.36 21.04 17.65
N SER A 8 -3.07 20.82 18.94
CA SER A 8 -3.57 21.71 20.01
C SER A 8 -2.97 23.12 19.93
N ALA A 9 -1.69 23.24 19.56
CA ALA A 9 -1.05 24.55 19.36
C ALA A 9 -1.62 25.27 18.12
N LEU A 10 -1.86 24.53 17.03
CA LEU A 10 -2.47 25.07 15.82
C LEU A 10 -3.90 25.56 16.07
N ALA A 11 -4.68 24.83 16.88
CA ALA A 11 -6.01 25.25 17.29
C ALA A 11 -5.97 26.57 18.07
N LYS A 12 -5.04 26.69 19.03
CA LYS A 12 -4.80 27.92 19.79
C LYS A 12 -4.40 29.10 18.89
N GLN A 13 -3.51 28.87 17.92
CA GLN A 13 -3.10 29.90 16.96
C GLN A 13 -4.27 30.36 16.06
N LYS A 14 -5.15 29.44 15.66
CA LYS A 14 -6.36 29.74 14.89
C LYS A 14 -7.52 30.29 15.74
N GLY A 15 -7.37 30.37 17.07
CA GLY A 15 -8.41 30.85 17.98
C GLY A 15 -9.63 29.93 18.10
N ILE A 16 -9.46 28.62 17.86
CA ILE A 16 -10.53 27.62 17.92
C ILE A 16 -10.24 26.54 18.97
N GLU A 17 -11.30 25.86 19.40
CA GLU A 17 -11.19 24.71 20.29
C GLU A 17 -10.40 23.56 19.64
N ALA A 18 -9.53 22.91 20.41
CA ALA A 18 -8.72 21.79 19.89
C ALA A 18 -9.60 20.67 19.33
N LYS A 19 -10.72 20.37 20.00
CA LYS A 19 -11.70 19.38 19.55
C LYS A 19 -12.30 19.72 18.18
N ALA A 20 -12.54 21.02 17.90
CA ALA A 20 -13.04 21.47 16.61
C ALA A 20 -12.00 21.23 15.51
N LEU A 21 -10.74 21.61 15.74
CA LEU A 21 -9.68 21.37 14.75
C LEU A 21 -9.45 19.87 14.48
N PHE A 22 -9.51 19.01 15.50
CA PHE A 22 -9.46 17.55 15.29
C PHE A 22 -10.63 17.06 14.43
N SER A 23 -11.83 17.63 14.61
CA SER A 23 -13.00 17.33 13.77
C SER A 23 -12.80 17.78 12.33
N ASP A 24 -12.24 18.96 12.11
CA ASP A 24 -11.96 19.50 10.78
C ASP A 24 -10.92 18.66 10.04
N LEU A 25 -9.81 18.29 10.71
CA LEU A 25 -8.78 17.42 10.16
C LEU A 25 -9.34 16.03 9.82
N LYS A 26 -10.23 15.49 10.66
CA LYS A 26 -10.92 14.23 10.38
C LYS A 26 -11.84 14.36 9.16
N THR A 27 -12.61 15.44 9.08
CA THR A 27 -13.56 15.73 7.99
C THR A 27 -12.85 15.90 6.64
N ALA A 28 -11.65 16.51 6.65
CA ALA A 28 -10.81 16.63 5.46
C ALA A 28 -10.08 15.32 5.09
N GLY A 29 -10.20 14.26 5.91
CA GLY A 29 -9.54 12.98 5.73
C GLY A 29 -8.04 12.99 6.02
N TYR A 30 -7.54 13.97 6.78
CA TYR A 30 -6.12 14.11 7.10
C TYR A 30 -5.69 13.18 8.24
N ILE A 31 -6.63 12.82 9.10
CA ILE A 31 -6.43 11.89 10.20
C ILE A 31 -7.62 10.94 10.30
N VAL A 32 -7.37 9.72 10.78
CA VAL A 32 -8.41 8.77 11.17
C VAL A 32 -8.25 8.37 12.62
N ARG A 33 -9.34 7.88 13.21
CA ARG A 33 -9.34 7.38 14.59
C ARG A 33 -9.13 5.87 14.57
N SER A 34 -8.10 5.39 15.26
CA SER A 34 -7.91 3.96 15.54
C SER A 34 -7.82 3.77 17.04
N GLN A 35 -8.75 3.00 17.61
CA GLN A 35 -8.91 2.84 19.06
C GLN A 35 -8.93 4.22 19.76
N GLU A 36 -7.96 4.50 20.62
CA GLU A 36 -7.81 5.75 21.35
C GLU A 36 -6.79 6.73 20.76
N ARG A 37 -6.29 6.47 19.55
CA ARG A 37 -5.24 7.27 18.91
C ARG A 37 -5.68 7.85 17.56
N TRP A 38 -5.12 9.02 17.26
CA TRP A 38 -5.22 9.61 15.92
C TRP A 38 -4.08 9.09 15.08
N VAL A 39 -4.42 8.63 13.88
CA VAL A 39 -3.47 8.14 12.88
C VAL A 39 -3.48 9.14 11.72
N LEU A 40 -2.30 9.62 11.37
CA LEU A 40 -2.06 10.44 10.19
C LEU A 40 -2.28 9.62 8.92
N THR A 41 -3.08 10.13 7.98
CA THR A 41 -3.31 9.50 6.68
C THR A 41 -2.28 9.97 5.65
N GLU A 42 -2.15 9.24 4.54
CA GLU A 42 -1.33 9.68 3.40
C GLU A 42 -1.78 11.05 2.87
N ARG A 43 -3.10 11.32 2.95
CA ARG A 43 -3.64 12.64 2.61
C ARG A 43 -3.12 13.69 3.59
N GLY A 44 -3.18 13.44 4.90
CA GLY A 44 -2.63 14.35 5.90
C GLY A 44 -1.13 14.62 5.69
N GLU A 45 -0.35 13.59 5.38
CA GLU A 45 1.08 13.70 5.01
C GLU A 45 1.27 14.62 3.79
N SER A 46 0.44 14.46 2.75
CA SER A 46 0.51 15.31 1.55
C SER A 46 0.23 16.80 1.81
N PHE A 47 -0.47 17.12 2.90
CA PHE A 47 -0.70 18.50 3.38
C PHE A 47 0.31 18.93 4.47
N GLY A 48 1.39 18.17 4.66
CA GLY A 48 2.52 18.51 5.51
C GLY A 48 2.43 18.00 6.95
N GLY A 49 1.43 17.18 7.27
CA GLY A 49 1.36 16.48 8.55
C GLY A 49 2.54 15.52 8.73
N GLU A 50 3.10 15.47 9.93
CA GLU A 50 4.21 14.56 10.27
C GLU A 50 4.10 14.06 11.70
N TYR A 51 4.68 12.89 11.97
CA TYR A 51 4.86 12.41 13.34
C TYR A 51 6.11 13.00 13.98
N VAL A 52 5.99 13.42 15.24
CA VAL A 52 7.12 13.81 16.09
C VAL A 52 7.05 13.01 17.39
N GLU A 53 8.21 12.52 17.83
CA GLU A 53 8.37 11.86 19.12
C GLU A 53 8.82 12.87 20.18
N HIS A 54 8.13 12.90 21.32
CA HIS A 54 8.51 13.74 22.45
C HIS A 54 8.56 12.93 23.75
N LYS A 55 9.65 13.12 24.50
CA LYS A 55 9.95 12.35 25.73
C LYS A 55 8.79 12.28 26.74
N LYS A 56 7.99 13.34 26.85
CA LYS A 56 6.85 13.43 27.79
C LYS A 56 5.50 13.00 27.22
N PHE A 57 5.29 13.14 25.91
CA PHE A 57 3.97 13.04 25.28
C PHE A 57 3.85 11.87 24.29
N GLY A 58 4.94 11.13 24.08
CA GLY A 58 5.02 10.07 23.09
C GLY A 58 5.00 10.62 21.67
N VAL A 59 4.50 9.81 20.74
CA VAL A 59 4.38 10.13 19.32
C VAL A 59 3.07 10.89 19.07
N PHE A 60 3.14 12.05 18.42
CA PHE A 60 1.97 12.86 18.05
C PHE A 60 2.16 13.54 16.69
N ILE A 61 1.07 14.09 16.15
CA ILE A 61 1.04 14.70 14.83
C ILE A 61 1.26 16.22 14.92
N VAL A 62 2.17 16.73 14.09
CA VAL A 62 2.44 18.15 13.89
C VAL A 62 2.06 18.60 12.49
N TRP A 63 1.77 19.89 12.35
CA TRP A 63 1.29 20.49 11.10
C TRP A 63 2.02 21.80 10.82
N PRO A 64 2.13 22.23 9.55
CA PRO A 64 2.57 23.58 9.23
C PRO A 64 1.65 24.62 9.88
N GLU A 65 2.22 25.70 10.43
CA GLU A 65 1.43 26.79 11.03
C GLU A 65 0.35 27.36 10.10
N LYS A 66 0.66 27.43 8.81
CA LYS A 66 -0.25 27.93 7.76
C LYS A 66 -1.02 26.80 7.07
N LEU A 67 -1.37 25.73 7.81
CA LEU A 67 -2.17 24.63 7.27
C LEU A 67 -3.52 25.14 6.75
N LEU A 68 -3.79 24.82 5.49
CA LEU A 68 -5.07 24.97 4.83
C LEU A 68 -5.83 23.64 4.90
N ILE A 69 -7.05 23.70 5.43
CA ILE A 69 -7.93 22.54 5.56
C ILE A 69 -9.09 22.76 4.61
N ASP A 70 -9.20 21.90 3.61
CA ASP A 70 -10.29 21.92 2.64
C ASP A 70 -11.44 21.06 3.18
N LEU A 71 -12.47 21.73 3.70
CA LEU A 71 -13.67 21.11 4.26
C LEU A 71 -14.77 20.91 3.21
N ASP A 72 -14.64 21.48 2.01
CA ASP A 72 -15.68 21.44 0.98
C ASP A 72 -15.46 20.29 -0.01
N SER A 73 -14.22 19.83 -0.17
CA SER A 73 -13.88 18.73 -1.07
C SER A 73 -14.53 17.38 -0.70
N PHE A 74 -14.85 17.19 0.59
CA PHE A 74 -15.30 15.92 1.16
C PHE A 74 -16.34 16.16 2.25
N SER A 75 -17.27 15.22 2.39
CA SER A 75 -18.35 15.31 3.37
C SER A 75 -17.93 14.86 4.78
N GLY A 76 -16.72 14.30 4.93
CA GLY A 76 -16.24 13.69 6.18
C GLY A 76 -16.99 12.42 6.58
N LYS A 77 -17.91 11.94 5.74
CA LYS A 77 -18.65 10.70 5.99
C LYS A 77 -17.75 9.49 5.75
N THR A 78 -18.08 8.42 6.47
CA THR A 78 -17.46 7.12 6.24
C THR A 78 -18.39 6.26 5.40
N LEU A 79 -17.81 5.50 4.48
CA LEU A 79 -18.48 4.64 3.52
C LEU A 79 -18.19 3.17 3.86
N THR A 80 -19.23 2.35 3.90
CA THR A 80 -19.09 0.89 3.91
C THR A 80 -18.57 0.38 2.56
N ALA A 81 -18.08 -0.87 2.53
CA ALA A 81 -17.71 -1.53 1.27
C ALA A 81 -18.86 -1.55 0.24
N THR A 82 -20.11 -1.62 0.69
CA THR A 82 -21.29 -1.54 -0.18
C THR A 82 -21.43 -0.16 -0.82
N GLN A 83 -21.33 0.91 -0.03
CA GLN A 83 -21.43 2.29 -0.53
C GLN A 83 -20.26 2.64 -1.44
N LEU A 84 -19.05 2.20 -1.08
CA LEU A 84 -17.86 2.34 -1.94
C LEU A 84 -18.05 1.57 -3.25
N GLY A 85 -18.59 0.36 -3.19
CA GLY A 85 -18.91 -0.46 -4.35
C GLY A 85 -19.89 0.19 -5.30
N SER A 86 -20.93 0.85 -4.78
CA SER A 86 -21.87 1.61 -5.61
C SER A 86 -21.18 2.70 -6.45
N ALA A 87 -20.14 3.35 -5.92
CA ALA A 87 -19.37 4.35 -6.67
C ALA A 87 -18.54 3.75 -7.82
N PHE A 88 -18.17 2.47 -7.72
CA PHE A 88 -17.36 1.75 -8.70
C PHE A 88 -18.16 0.71 -9.52
N GLN A 89 -19.47 0.62 -9.30
CA GLN A 89 -20.33 -0.43 -9.89
C GLN A 89 -19.83 -1.85 -9.58
N LEU A 90 -19.28 -2.05 -8.38
CA LEU A 90 -18.79 -3.33 -7.88
C LEU A 90 -19.57 -3.77 -6.64
N SER A 91 -19.70 -5.08 -6.43
CA SER A 91 -20.28 -5.61 -5.21
C SER A 91 -19.34 -5.38 -4.01
N ALA A 92 -19.88 -5.28 -2.80
CA ALA A 92 -19.10 -5.15 -1.57
C ALA A 92 -18.05 -6.28 -1.41
N LYS A 93 -18.38 -7.50 -1.87
CA LYS A 93 -17.44 -8.62 -1.88
C LYS A 93 -16.21 -8.33 -2.76
N LYS A 94 -16.42 -7.84 -3.99
CA LYS A 94 -15.33 -7.50 -4.92
C LYS A 94 -14.49 -6.34 -4.38
N ILE A 95 -15.13 -5.31 -3.82
CA ILE A 95 -14.43 -4.21 -3.17
C ILE A 95 -13.55 -4.69 -2.02
N ASN A 96 -14.06 -5.52 -1.11
CA ASN A 96 -13.26 -6.06 -0.02
C ASN A 96 -12.08 -6.90 -0.52
N LEU A 97 -12.24 -7.65 -1.62
CA LEU A 97 -11.11 -8.38 -2.23
C LEU A 97 -10.03 -7.42 -2.74
N LEU A 98 -10.40 -6.33 -3.43
CA LEU A 98 -9.45 -5.33 -3.91
C LEU A 98 -8.75 -4.60 -2.74
N LEU A 99 -9.49 -4.21 -1.71
CA LEU A 99 -8.92 -3.58 -0.51
C LEU A 99 -7.99 -4.54 0.26
N SER A 100 -8.33 -5.84 0.28
CA SER A 100 -7.50 -6.86 0.90
C SER A 100 -6.22 -7.11 0.11
N GLU A 101 -6.30 -7.12 -1.22
CA GLU A 101 -5.16 -7.26 -2.12
C GLU A 101 -4.21 -6.05 -2.03
N LEU A 102 -4.75 -4.83 -1.91
CA LEU A 102 -3.98 -3.62 -1.58
C LEU A 102 -3.33 -3.66 -0.19
N GLY A 103 -3.57 -4.72 0.59
CA GLY A 103 -3.04 -4.89 1.93
C GLY A 103 -3.70 -3.99 2.97
N TRP A 104 -4.79 -3.29 2.63
CA TRP A 104 -5.45 -2.34 3.52
C TRP A 104 -6.41 -3.00 4.52
N ILE A 105 -6.87 -4.22 4.22
CA ILE A 105 -7.65 -5.04 5.16
C ILE A 105 -7.20 -6.50 5.17
N THR A 106 -7.46 -7.21 6.27
CA THR A 106 -7.27 -8.66 6.44
C THR A 106 -8.60 -9.32 6.80
N ARG A 107 -8.78 -10.56 6.35
CA ARG A 107 -9.93 -11.38 6.75
C ARG A 107 -9.54 -12.24 7.95
N GLU A 108 -10.33 -12.16 9.00
CA GLU A 108 -10.23 -13.01 10.19
C GLU A 108 -11.59 -13.68 10.47
N GLU A 109 -11.67 -14.49 11.53
CA GLU A 109 -12.87 -15.27 11.87
C GLU A 109 -14.09 -14.38 12.17
N ASP A 110 -13.85 -13.26 12.84
CA ASP A 110 -14.84 -12.27 13.27
C ASP A 110 -15.08 -11.14 12.25
N GLY A 111 -14.45 -11.19 11.07
CA GLY A 111 -14.77 -10.29 9.96
C GLY A 111 -13.57 -9.67 9.27
N TRP A 112 -13.71 -8.40 8.88
CA TRP A 112 -12.66 -7.64 8.19
C TRP A 112 -11.97 -6.68 9.15
N HIS A 113 -10.65 -6.79 9.22
CA HIS A 113 -9.78 -5.96 10.05
C HIS A 113 -9.01 -4.96 9.21
N VAL A 114 -8.95 -3.71 9.66
CA VAL A 114 -8.13 -2.68 9.03
C VAL A 114 -6.66 -2.86 9.41
N THR A 115 -5.77 -2.79 8.42
CA THR A 115 -4.31 -2.85 8.65
C THR A 115 -3.74 -1.45 8.94
N SER A 116 -2.47 -1.37 9.32
CA SER A 116 -1.78 -0.08 9.48
C SER A 116 -1.79 0.76 8.20
N THR A 117 -1.60 0.13 7.04
CA THR A 117 -1.67 0.80 5.73
C THR A 117 -3.11 1.17 5.37
N GLY A 118 -4.09 0.35 5.75
CA GLY A 118 -5.51 0.70 5.62
C GLY A 118 -5.92 1.92 6.43
N LEU A 119 -5.40 2.07 7.66
CA LEU A 119 -5.58 3.28 8.45
C LEU A 119 -4.97 4.50 7.74
N LYS A 120 -3.75 4.37 7.21
CA LYS A 120 -3.10 5.43 6.42
C LYS A 120 -3.89 5.80 5.16
N ALA A 121 -4.58 4.83 4.55
CA ALA A 121 -5.47 5.05 3.40
C ALA A 121 -6.82 5.69 3.78
N GLY A 122 -7.13 5.84 5.07
CA GLY A 122 -8.36 6.47 5.56
C GLY A 122 -9.43 5.49 6.04
N GLY A 123 -9.06 4.23 6.31
CA GLY A 123 -9.94 3.22 6.91
C GLY A 123 -10.12 3.42 8.42
N GLU A 124 -11.28 3.03 8.92
CA GLU A 124 -11.60 2.94 10.35
C GLU A 124 -12.28 1.61 10.66
N GLN A 125 -11.84 0.96 11.74
CA GLN A 125 -12.50 -0.25 12.25
C GLN A 125 -13.88 0.09 12.84
N ARG A 126 -14.84 -0.79 12.59
CA ARG A 126 -16.18 -0.78 13.18
C ARG A 126 -16.58 -2.20 13.57
N GLU A 127 -17.56 -2.26 14.47
CA GLU A 127 -18.19 -3.48 14.93
C GLU A 127 -19.70 -3.33 14.74
N ASP A 128 -20.32 -4.36 14.19
CA ASP A 128 -21.77 -4.44 14.12
C ASP A 128 -22.30 -4.87 15.49
N LYS A 129 -23.04 -3.99 16.17
CA LYS A 129 -23.50 -4.23 17.55
C LYS A 129 -24.43 -5.45 17.69
N ALA A 130 -25.07 -5.89 16.62
CA ALA A 130 -26.01 -7.01 16.67
C ALA A 130 -25.30 -8.35 16.45
N THR A 131 -24.33 -8.38 15.54
CA THR A 131 -23.61 -9.62 15.16
C THR A 131 -22.24 -9.75 15.79
N GLN A 132 -21.72 -8.69 16.42
CA GLN A 132 -20.34 -8.55 16.91
C GLN A 132 -19.27 -8.71 15.83
N ASN A 133 -19.67 -8.75 14.55
CA ASN A 133 -18.74 -8.87 13.45
C ASN A 133 -18.03 -7.54 13.19
N LEU A 134 -16.74 -7.64 12.94
CA LEU A 134 -15.87 -6.53 12.58
C LEU A 134 -15.92 -6.23 11.08
N PHE A 135 -15.98 -4.95 10.76
CA PHE A 135 -15.94 -4.46 9.38
C PHE A 135 -15.23 -3.10 9.31
N VAL A 136 -14.81 -2.73 8.10
CA VAL A 136 -14.07 -1.49 7.88
C VAL A 136 -14.95 -0.50 7.13
N VAL A 137 -14.91 0.76 7.58
CA VAL A 137 -15.50 1.90 6.87
C VAL A 137 -14.39 2.85 6.42
N TRP A 138 -14.64 3.59 5.35
CA TRP A 138 -13.60 4.38 4.68
C TRP A 138 -14.01 5.82 4.57
N HIS A 139 -13.09 6.74 4.78
CA HIS A 139 -13.31 8.15 4.46
C HIS A 139 -13.74 8.30 2.99
N ASP A 140 -14.71 9.16 2.70
CA ASP A 140 -15.29 9.34 1.35
C ASP A 140 -14.27 9.78 0.29
N SER A 141 -13.14 10.34 0.71
CA SER A 141 -11.98 10.59 -0.15
C SER A 141 -11.42 9.35 -0.84
N LEU A 142 -11.67 8.15 -0.30
CA LEU A 142 -11.21 6.90 -0.90
C LEU A 142 -11.79 6.66 -2.29
N VAL A 143 -12.98 7.19 -2.59
CA VAL A 143 -13.59 7.15 -3.94
C VAL A 143 -12.67 7.82 -4.97
N ARG A 144 -11.84 8.78 -4.55
CA ARG A 144 -10.88 9.51 -5.39
C ARG A 144 -9.44 8.98 -5.28
N ASN A 145 -9.19 7.96 -4.46
CA ASN A 145 -7.85 7.42 -4.26
C ASN A 145 -7.32 6.80 -5.56
N LYS A 146 -6.12 7.20 -5.98
CA LYS A 146 -5.51 6.77 -7.24
C LYS A 146 -5.26 5.26 -7.29
N ARG A 147 -4.77 4.66 -6.20
CA ARG A 147 -4.45 3.22 -6.15
C ARG A 147 -5.71 2.39 -6.25
N LEU A 148 -6.74 2.70 -5.45
CA LEU A 148 -8.01 1.98 -5.53
C LEU A 148 -8.65 2.11 -6.92
N LYS A 149 -8.67 3.32 -7.49
CA LYS A 149 -9.18 3.55 -8.85
C LYS A 149 -8.44 2.70 -9.88
N GLN A 150 -7.11 2.70 -9.80
CA GLN A 150 -6.27 1.91 -10.69
C GLN A 150 -6.59 0.41 -10.56
N SER A 151 -6.67 -0.11 -9.34
CA SER A 151 -7.04 -1.52 -9.11
C SER A 151 -8.44 -1.87 -9.62
N VAL A 152 -9.41 -0.95 -9.53
CA VAL A 152 -10.75 -1.14 -10.09
C VAL A 152 -10.73 -1.15 -11.62
N VAL A 153 -9.98 -0.23 -12.24
CA VAL A 153 -9.81 -0.15 -13.69
C VAL A 153 -9.15 -1.42 -14.24
N GLU A 154 -8.08 -1.89 -13.59
CA GLU A 154 -7.40 -3.15 -13.89
C GLU A 154 -8.35 -4.34 -13.74
N PHE A 155 -9.09 -4.40 -12.63
CA PHE A 155 -10.04 -5.48 -12.36
C PHE A 155 -11.20 -5.55 -13.37
N LEU A 156 -11.66 -4.39 -13.86
CA LEU A 156 -12.72 -4.31 -14.87
C LEU A 156 -12.18 -4.49 -16.30
N GLY A 157 -10.87 -4.50 -16.49
CA GLY A 157 -10.23 -4.62 -17.80
C GLY A 157 -10.47 -3.41 -18.71
N HIS A 158 -10.83 -2.25 -18.17
CA HIS A 158 -11.14 -1.06 -18.98
C HIS A 158 -9.92 -0.55 -19.77
N ASP A 159 -8.72 -0.77 -19.25
CA ASP A 159 -7.45 -0.41 -19.90
C ASP A 159 -6.77 -1.62 -20.59
N ALA A 160 -7.50 -2.71 -20.83
CA ALA A 160 -6.93 -3.90 -21.46
C ALA A 160 -6.37 -3.61 -22.87
N GLU A 161 -6.98 -2.69 -23.61
CA GLU A 161 -6.53 -2.31 -24.96
C GLU A 161 -5.31 -1.36 -24.91
N SER A 162 -5.23 -0.45 -23.94
CA SER A 162 -4.09 0.46 -23.75
C SER A 162 -2.85 -0.24 -23.19
N HIS A 163 -3.06 -1.34 -22.43
CA HIS A 163 -2.01 -2.25 -21.98
C HIS A 163 -1.82 -3.47 -22.89
N SER A 164 -2.53 -3.54 -24.02
CA SER A 164 -2.42 -4.67 -24.94
C SER A 164 -0.97 -4.82 -25.41
N THR A 165 -0.51 -6.07 -25.42
CA THR A 165 0.85 -6.43 -25.82
C THR A 165 1.22 -5.95 -27.21
N ASP A 166 0.26 -5.70 -28.10
CA ASP A 166 0.55 -5.27 -29.48
C ASP A 166 1.11 -3.84 -29.58
N VAL A 167 0.68 -2.92 -28.72
CA VAL A 167 1.15 -1.52 -28.73
C VAL A 167 2.37 -1.34 -27.81
N SER A 168 2.43 -2.09 -26.71
CA SER A 168 3.62 -2.16 -25.85
C SER A 168 4.77 -2.95 -26.50
N PHE A 169 4.52 -3.93 -27.38
CA PHE A 169 5.60 -4.64 -28.10
C PHE A 169 6.51 -3.72 -28.93
N SER A 170 5.94 -2.69 -29.55
CA SER A 170 6.68 -1.80 -30.47
C SER A 170 7.40 -0.66 -29.74
N SER A 171 6.81 -0.12 -28.67
CA SER A 171 7.34 1.00 -27.90
C SER A 171 8.23 0.57 -26.72
N PHE A 172 7.97 -0.59 -26.11
CA PHE A 172 8.72 -1.11 -24.95
C PHE A 172 10.05 -1.74 -25.36
N ARG A 173 10.10 -2.45 -26.51
CA ARG A 173 11.36 -2.96 -27.10
C ARG A 173 12.37 -1.86 -27.41
N GLN A 174 11.93 -0.62 -27.60
CA GLN A 174 12.83 0.48 -27.92
C GLN A 174 13.46 1.17 -26.69
N LYS A 175 13.01 0.90 -25.45
CA LYS A 175 13.51 1.63 -24.27
C LYS A 175 13.93 0.78 -23.08
N PHE A 176 13.31 -0.37 -22.80
CA PHE A 176 13.71 -1.27 -21.71
C PHE A 176 13.35 -2.71 -22.07
N GLU A 177 14.35 -3.51 -22.47
CA GLU A 177 14.10 -4.88 -22.91
C GLU A 177 13.83 -5.79 -21.69
N ALA A 178 12.56 -6.11 -21.43
CA ALA A 178 12.21 -7.34 -20.71
C ALA A 178 12.54 -8.52 -21.63
N LYS A 179 13.79 -9.01 -21.57
CA LYS A 179 14.36 -9.96 -22.54
C LYS A 179 13.93 -11.39 -22.31
N HIS A 180 13.54 -11.72 -21.08
CA HIS A 180 13.52 -13.09 -20.61
C HIS A 180 12.08 -13.55 -20.35
N ARG A 181 11.63 -14.57 -21.07
CA ARG A 181 10.29 -15.16 -20.87
C ARG A 181 10.36 -16.29 -19.85
N THR A 182 9.48 -16.25 -18.85
CA THR A 182 9.41 -17.25 -17.77
C THR A 182 8.46 -18.39 -18.12
N LEU A 183 8.42 -19.43 -17.27
CA LEU A 183 7.61 -20.63 -17.48
C LEU A 183 6.11 -20.39 -17.34
N ASP A 184 5.70 -19.46 -16.49
CA ASP A 184 4.29 -19.08 -16.29
C ASP A 184 3.81 -18.01 -17.28
N GLY A 185 4.74 -17.43 -18.06
CA GLY A 185 4.47 -16.53 -19.17
C GLY A 185 4.81 -15.07 -18.91
N HIS A 186 5.36 -14.70 -17.75
CA HIS A 186 5.89 -13.35 -17.53
C HIS A 186 7.08 -13.03 -18.44
N TYR A 187 7.30 -11.74 -18.65
CA TYR A 187 8.51 -11.20 -19.27
C TYR A 187 9.26 -10.36 -18.25
N VAL A 188 10.48 -10.78 -17.91
CA VAL A 188 11.27 -10.19 -16.82
C VAL A 188 12.55 -9.52 -17.35
N ARG A 189 13.13 -8.64 -16.53
CA ARG A 189 14.24 -7.75 -16.93
C ARG A 189 15.62 -8.40 -16.84
N SER A 190 15.80 -9.40 -15.98
CA SER A 190 17.09 -10.06 -15.76
C SER A 190 16.98 -11.59 -15.68
N LYS A 191 18.11 -12.27 -15.89
CA LYS A 191 18.22 -13.73 -15.71
C LYS A 191 17.96 -14.16 -14.27
N GLY A 192 18.36 -13.34 -13.30
CA GLY A 192 18.11 -13.61 -11.89
C GLY A 192 16.62 -13.61 -11.58
N GLU A 193 15.89 -12.59 -12.04
CA GLU A 193 14.42 -12.56 -11.93
C GLU A 193 13.77 -13.76 -12.64
N LEU A 194 14.26 -14.18 -13.81
CA LEU A 194 13.71 -15.35 -14.51
C LEU A 194 13.84 -16.62 -13.67
N ILE A 195 14.99 -16.81 -13.01
CA ILE A 195 15.22 -17.99 -12.19
C ILE A 195 14.34 -17.95 -10.94
N ILE A 196 14.16 -16.77 -10.32
CA ILE A 196 13.27 -16.57 -9.18
C ILE A 196 11.81 -16.83 -9.55
N ASP A 197 11.32 -16.24 -10.64
CA ASP A 197 9.96 -16.41 -11.15
C ASP A 197 9.66 -17.89 -11.43
N ASN A 198 10.54 -18.56 -12.20
CA ASN A 198 10.40 -19.98 -12.50
C ASN A 198 10.39 -20.82 -11.22
N TRP A 199 11.20 -20.47 -10.21
CA TRP A 199 11.17 -21.16 -8.93
C TRP A 199 9.83 -20.98 -8.22
N LEU A 200 9.32 -19.73 -8.14
CA LEU A 200 8.02 -19.44 -7.51
C LEU A 200 6.89 -20.20 -8.20
N TYR A 201 6.89 -20.22 -9.53
CA TYR A 201 5.93 -20.98 -10.33
C TYR A 201 5.99 -22.48 -10.05
N MET A 202 7.19 -23.07 -10.12
CA MET A 202 7.39 -24.51 -9.90
C MET A 202 7.07 -24.94 -8.46
N ALA A 203 7.27 -24.07 -7.48
CA ALA A 203 6.91 -24.28 -6.09
C ALA A 203 5.41 -24.08 -5.80
N GLY A 204 4.61 -23.72 -6.81
CA GLY A 204 3.17 -23.45 -6.66
C GLY A 204 2.86 -22.17 -5.87
N VAL A 205 3.82 -21.25 -5.79
CA VAL A 205 3.67 -19.98 -5.08
C VAL A 205 3.03 -18.97 -6.02
N VAL A 206 1.77 -18.61 -5.72
CA VAL A 206 1.06 -17.53 -6.43
C VAL A 206 1.82 -16.22 -6.23
N HIS A 207 2.16 -15.57 -7.33
CA HIS A 207 2.93 -14.33 -7.34
C HIS A 207 2.46 -13.40 -8.46
N ALA A 208 2.80 -12.12 -8.34
CA ALA A 208 2.65 -11.11 -9.37
C ALA A 208 4.00 -10.45 -9.65
N TYR A 209 4.32 -10.26 -10.93
CA TYR A 209 5.54 -9.57 -11.37
C TYR A 209 5.33 -8.05 -11.46
N GLU A 210 6.36 -7.26 -11.13
CA GLU A 210 6.35 -5.78 -11.20
C GLU A 210 5.13 -5.15 -10.52
N ARG A 211 4.83 -5.55 -9.28
CA ARG A 211 3.71 -4.95 -8.55
C ARG A 211 4.11 -3.57 -7.98
N PRO A 212 3.33 -2.49 -8.25
CA PRO A 212 3.52 -1.22 -7.55
C PRO A 212 3.18 -1.35 -6.06
N LEU A 213 3.95 -0.69 -5.19
CA LEU A 213 3.58 -0.59 -3.78
C LEU A 213 2.27 0.22 -3.63
N PRO A 214 1.37 -0.15 -2.70
CA PRO A 214 0.05 0.46 -2.52
C PRO A 214 0.14 1.78 -1.72
N ILE A 215 1.07 2.65 -2.12
CA ILE A 215 1.34 3.97 -1.54
C ILE A 215 1.38 5.03 -2.63
N SER A 216 1.33 6.30 -2.25
CA SER A 216 1.37 7.43 -3.19
C SER A 216 2.65 7.50 -4.04
N LYS A 217 3.80 7.09 -3.49
CA LYS A 217 5.10 7.09 -4.19
C LYS A 217 5.14 6.02 -5.28
N GLU A 218 5.79 6.33 -6.41
CA GLU A 218 6.03 5.37 -7.49
C GLU A 218 7.23 4.48 -7.16
N VAL A 219 6.96 3.37 -6.47
CA VAL A 219 7.94 2.33 -6.16
C VAL A 219 7.39 1.00 -6.64
N MET A 220 8.22 0.22 -7.31
CA MET A 220 7.88 -1.09 -7.88
C MET A 220 8.66 -2.17 -7.13
N SER A 221 7.98 -3.24 -6.74
CA SER A 221 8.62 -4.50 -6.31
C SER A 221 8.89 -5.38 -7.52
N ASP A 222 9.84 -6.32 -7.42
CA ASP A 222 10.05 -7.30 -8.48
C ASP A 222 8.95 -8.36 -8.44
N PHE A 223 8.62 -8.86 -7.25
CA PHE A 223 7.49 -9.78 -7.06
C PHE A 223 6.65 -9.43 -5.84
N TYR A 224 5.35 -9.71 -5.93
CA TYR A 224 4.43 -9.66 -4.79
C TYR A 224 3.79 -11.04 -4.59
N LEU A 225 3.77 -11.52 -3.35
CA LEU A 225 3.18 -12.79 -2.94
C LEU A 225 1.89 -12.53 -2.13
N PRO A 226 0.69 -12.68 -2.73
CA PRO A 226 -0.56 -12.30 -2.08
C PRO A 226 -0.88 -13.12 -0.82
N SER A 227 -0.49 -14.40 -0.78
CA SER A 227 -0.78 -15.32 0.32
C SER A 227 -0.15 -14.89 1.65
N GLY A 228 1.09 -14.37 1.61
CA GLY A 228 1.80 -13.85 2.78
C GLY A 228 1.84 -12.33 2.87
N LYS A 229 1.21 -11.62 1.92
CA LYS A 229 1.28 -10.15 1.77
C LYS A 229 2.71 -9.61 1.84
N VAL A 230 3.63 -10.31 1.20
CA VAL A 230 5.07 -10.03 1.23
C VAL A 230 5.58 -9.73 -0.17
N TYR A 231 6.51 -8.80 -0.26
CA TYR A 231 7.19 -8.42 -1.50
C TYR A 231 8.57 -9.07 -1.55
N ILE A 232 9.04 -9.37 -2.76
CA ILE A 232 10.41 -9.79 -3.02
C ILE A 232 11.09 -8.69 -3.83
N GLN A 233 12.30 -8.34 -3.42
CA GLN A 233 13.21 -7.52 -4.20
C GLN A 233 14.53 -8.26 -4.44
N PHE A 234 14.91 -8.37 -5.71
CA PHE A 234 16.17 -8.91 -6.17
C PHE A 234 17.16 -7.76 -6.44
N TRP A 235 18.26 -7.74 -5.71
CA TRP A 235 19.29 -6.70 -5.78
C TRP A 235 20.35 -6.97 -6.86
N GLY A 236 19.94 -7.54 -7.99
CA GLY A 236 20.81 -7.87 -9.11
C GLY A 236 20.24 -7.44 -10.45
N THR A 237 21.14 -7.29 -11.43
CA THR A 237 20.81 -7.05 -12.85
C THR A 237 21.69 -7.95 -13.72
N ASP A 238 21.38 -8.04 -15.02
CA ASP A 238 22.24 -8.74 -15.98
C ASP A 238 23.65 -8.10 -16.09
N SER A 239 23.83 -6.86 -15.61
CA SER A 239 25.10 -6.13 -15.66
C SER A 239 25.82 -6.03 -14.32
N GLY A 240 25.27 -6.60 -13.23
CA GLY A 240 25.85 -6.53 -11.89
C GLY A 240 24.84 -6.16 -10.80
N PRO A 241 25.30 -5.95 -9.56
CA PRO A 241 24.44 -5.62 -8.43
C PRO A 241 23.82 -4.22 -8.55
N ILE A 242 22.70 -4.00 -7.86
CA ILE A 242 22.08 -2.68 -7.73
C ILE A 242 22.91 -1.81 -6.76
N GLU A 243 23.09 -0.53 -7.12
CA GLU A 243 23.76 0.48 -6.28
C GLU A 243 23.17 0.54 -4.85
N GLU A 244 24.07 0.62 -3.86
CA GLU A 244 23.73 0.52 -2.44
C GLU A 244 22.79 1.64 -1.98
N ASP A 245 22.97 2.86 -2.48
CA ASP A 245 22.10 4.01 -2.18
C ASP A 245 20.65 3.76 -2.62
N LYS A 246 20.46 3.18 -3.82
CA LYS A 246 19.13 2.86 -4.35
C LYS A 246 18.48 1.74 -3.55
N ARG A 247 19.25 0.73 -3.16
CA ARG A 247 18.81 -0.36 -2.28
C ARG A 247 18.34 0.18 -0.94
N ASN A 248 19.15 1.01 -0.28
CA ASN A 248 18.84 1.58 1.03
C ASN A 248 17.61 2.51 0.98
N ALA A 249 17.51 3.37 -0.05
CA ALA A 249 16.35 4.23 -0.25
C ALA A 249 15.05 3.43 -0.43
N THR A 250 15.12 2.31 -1.16
CA THR A 250 13.97 1.42 -1.37
C THR A 250 13.59 0.71 -0.07
N LYS A 251 14.54 0.10 0.63
CA LYS A 251 14.31 -0.57 1.93
C LYS A 251 13.66 0.36 2.97
N LYS A 252 14.09 1.62 3.00
CA LYS A 252 13.52 2.64 3.88
C LYS A 252 12.02 2.84 3.62
N VAL A 253 11.59 2.85 2.35
CA VAL A 253 10.17 2.95 2.00
C VAL A 253 9.36 1.77 2.55
N TYR A 254 9.87 0.54 2.40
CA TYR A 254 9.22 -0.65 2.96
C TYR A 254 9.07 -0.56 4.48
N GLN A 255 10.15 -0.17 5.18
CA GLN A 255 10.15 -0.01 6.63
C GLN A 255 9.18 1.08 7.12
N GLU A 256 9.19 2.26 6.49
CA GLU A 256 8.32 3.39 6.85
C GLU A 256 6.82 3.09 6.69
N HIS A 257 6.48 2.20 5.76
CA HIS A 257 5.10 1.81 5.47
C HIS A 257 4.71 0.46 6.08
N GLY A 258 5.64 -0.23 6.75
CA GLY A 258 5.38 -1.52 7.39
C GLY A 258 5.12 -2.65 6.40
N PHE A 259 5.69 -2.58 5.20
CA PHE A 259 5.60 -3.65 4.20
C PHE A 259 6.64 -4.74 4.48
N SER A 260 6.18 -5.99 4.46
CA SER A 260 7.05 -7.16 4.53
C SER A 260 7.89 -7.29 3.26
N LEU A 261 9.20 -7.46 3.43
CA LEU A 261 10.17 -7.53 2.33
C LEU A 261 11.06 -8.76 2.50
N ILE A 262 11.16 -9.55 1.43
CA ILE A 262 12.19 -10.57 1.21
C ILE A 262 13.22 -9.98 0.26
N GLU A 263 14.48 -10.01 0.68
CA GLU A 263 15.61 -9.54 -0.13
C GLU A 263 16.36 -10.74 -0.69
N LEU A 264 16.62 -10.73 -2.00
CA LEU A 264 17.46 -11.70 -2.67
C LEU A 264 18.64 -10.98 -3.33
N ASN A 265 19.81 -11.59 -3.32
CA ASN A 265 21.03 -11.09 -3.94
C ASN A 265 21.50 -12.07 -5.02
N PRO A 266 22.40 -11.67 -5.94
CA PRO A 266 22.91 -12.56 -6.97
C PRO A 266 23.48 -13.88 -6.44
N GLU A 267 24.05 -13.88 -5.23
CA GLU A 267 24.65 -15.05 -4.58
C GLU A 267 23.61 -16.09 -4.12
N ASP A 268 22.34 -15.67 -3.96
CA ASP A 268 21.25 -16.55 -3.55
C ASP A 268 20.72 -17.41 -4.72
N ILE A 269 20.91 -16.95 -5.97
CA ILE A 269 20.35 -17.56 -7.18
C ILE A 269 20.73 -19.04 -7.36
N PRO A 270 21.98 -19.47 -7.15
CA PRO A 270 22.34 -20.88 -7.28
C PRO A 270 21.71 -21.78 -6.20
N ASN A 271 21.18 -21.21 -5.12
CA ASN A 271 20.77 -21.93 -3.91
C ASN A 271 19.32 -21.66 -3.50
N LEU A 272 18.46 -21.19 -4.42
CA LEU A 272 17.08 -20.79 -4.10
C LEU A 272 16.27 -21.87 -3.38
N ASP A 273 16.47 -23.16 -3.70
CA ASP A 273 15.81 -24.28 -3.02
C ASP A 273 16.08 -24.35 -1.52
N SER A 274 17.21 -23.81 -1.06
CA SER A 274 17.51 -23.73 0.38
C SER A 274 17.13 -22.38 0.99
N VAL A 275 17.25 -21.30 0.22
CA VAL A 275 17.02 -19.93 0.69
C VAL A 275 15.54 -19.60 0.76
N LEU A 276 14.81 -19.75 -0.35
CA LEU A 276 13.42 -19.27 -0.45
C LEU A 276 12.45 -19.99 0.50
N PRO A 277 12.45 -21.33 0.66
CA PRO A 277 11.51 -21.98 1.57
C PRO A 277 11.60 -21.47 3.01
N SER A 278 12.82 -21.17 3.48
CA SER A 278 13.05 -20.62 4.82
C SER A 278 12.49 -19.21 4.96
N LEU A 279 12.74 -18.34 3.97
CA LEU A 279 12.25 -16.96 3.96
C LEU A 279 10.73 -16.89 3.84
N LEU A 280 10.13 -17.69 2.95
CA LEU A 280 8.69 -17.77 2.71
C LEU A 280 7.91 -18.26 3.94
N ARG A 281 8.46 -19.22 4.68
CA ARG A 281 7.83 -19.77 5.89
C ARG A 281 7.57 -18.72 6.96
N GLN A 282 8.42 -17.69 7.05
CA GLN A 282 8.25 -16.57 8.00
C GLN A 282 6.96 -15.77 7.74
N TYR A 283 6.42 -15.88 6.52
CA TYR A 283 5.19 -15.22 6.08
C TYR A 283 4.03 -16.20 5.88
N GLY A 284 4.15 -17.43 6.43
CA GLY A 284 3.11 -18.45 6.31
C GLY A 284 2.96 -19.05 4.92
N ILE A 285 3.89 -18.76 4.00
CA ILE A 285 3.89 -19.30 2.64
C ILE A 285 4.60 -20.64 2.66
N LYS A 286 3.90 -21.69 2.22
CA LYS A 286 4.47 -23.02 2.04
C LYS A 286 4.91 -23.17 0.59
N ALA A 287 6.15 -23.61 0.41
CA ALA A 287 6.69 -24.09 -0.84
C ALA A 287 7.00 -25.58 -0.62
N TYR A 288 6.41 -26.43 -1.46
CA TYR A 288 6.38 -27.90 -1.35
C TYR A 288 5.51 -28.46 -0.21
#